data_AF-A0A182MC31-F1
#
_entry.id   AF-A0A182MC31-F1
#
_cell.length_a   1.000
_cell.length_b   1.000
_cell.length_c   1.000
_cell.angle_alpha   90.00
_cell.angle_beta   90.00
_cell.angle_gamma   90.00
#
_symmetry.space_group_name_H-M   'P 1'
#
loop_
_entity.id
_entity.type
_entity.pdbx_description
1 polymer ?
#
loop_
_entity_poly.entity_id
_entity_poly.type
_entity_poly.pdbx_seq_one_letter_code
_entity_poly.pdbx_strand_id
1 'polypeptide(L)'
;MAIPYAWFEIVEQNYCSGRFHFMHNTRNCADCHPSCATCNGSSESQCILCRAGRFAHEGRCLNACPDGYYGDKKRHECIACPHGCTTCGNGAVCLTCRDNWTMNRKGKCIANGNNNCDESEYFENGHCHPCHSTCETCTGPTENECLTCASNLLLQGQRCVNVCDEGYYMEVGVCAKCLHTCTQCVSRMNCTACMKGLQLQSGECRTTCADGYYSDRGTCAKCYLSCHTCSGPRRNQCVQCPEGWQLAGGECFPECPEGFFKTKFGCQRCHHYCKTCNDLNLTDYPVVG
;
A
#
# COMPACT_ATOMS: atom_id res chain seq x y z
N MET A 1 37.70 -4.15 14.52
CA MET A 1 36.92 -2.94 14.16
C MET A 1 35.91 -3.35 13.11
N ALA A 2 34.63 -3.37 13.49
CA ALA A 2 33.53 -3.78 12.64
C ALA A 2 33.21 -2.65 11.64
N ILE A 3 33.21 -2.95 10.35
CA ILE A 3 32.79 -2.03 9.30
C ILE A 3 31.29 -2.31 9.10
N PRO A 4 30.38 -1.37 9.42
CA PRO A 4 28.96 -1.64 9.35
C PRO A 4 28.48 -1.61 7.88
N TYR A 5 27.65 -2.59 7.58
CA TYR A 5 26.91 -2.79 6.34
C TYR A 5 26.06 -1.54 6.01
N ALA A 6 26.58 -0.66 5.16
CA ALA A 6 25.86 0.43 4.53
C ALA A 6 26.44 0.69 3.13
N TRP A 7 26.41 -0.33 2.27
CA TRP A 7 26.81 -0.23 0.86
C TRP A 7 25.59 -0.47 -0.05
N PHE A 8 24.54 0.33 0.14
CA PHE A 8 23.55 0.58 -0.91
C PHE A 8 23.81 1.97 -1.51
N GLU A 9 24.96 2.12 -2.17
CA GLU A 9 25.07 3.11 -3.25
C GLU A 9 24.47 2.46 -4.50
N ILE A 10 23.14 2.60 -4.69
CA ILE A 10 22.53 2.44 -6.02
C ILE A 10 22.05 3.84 -6.42
N VAL A 11 22.94 4.60 -7.03
CA VAL A 11 22.70 5.95 -7.57
C VAL A 11 22.06 5.89 -8.99
N GLU A 12 21.55 4.74 -9.43
CA GLU A 12 20.91 4.64 -10.76
C GLU A 12 19.39 4.50 -10.77
N GLN A 13 18.69 4.35 -9.62
CA GLN A 13 17.24 4.07 -9.66
C GLN A 13 16.31 4.98 -8.86
N ASN A 14 16.79 6.06 -8.23
CA ASN A 14 15.92 6.91 -7.39
C ASN A 14 15.07 6.07 -6.40
N TYR A 15 15.63 4.97 -5.88
CA TYR A 15 14.86 3.92 -5.23
C TYR A 15 15.45 3.59 -3.86
N CYS A 16 14.63 3.69 -2.83
CA CYS A 16 14.99 3.38 -1.45
C CYS A 16 14.03 2.31 -0.92
N SER A 17 14.57 1.25 -0.34
CA SER A 17 13.78 0.10 0.11
C SER A 17 13.44 0.19 1.60
N GLY A 18 12.23 -0.26 1.94
CA GLY A 18 11.81 -0.44 3.32
C GLY A 18 11.70 0.87 4.10
N ARG A 19 12.54 1.03 5.12
CA ARG A 19 12.49 2.17 6.07
C ARG A 19 13.00 3.50 5.52
N PHE A 20 13.25 3.57 4.22
CA PHE A 20 13.85 4.72 3.57
C PHE A 20 12.97 5.20 2.42
N HIS A 21 12.94 6.50 2.17
CA HIS A 21 12.35 7.10 0.98
C HIS A 21 13.39 7.88 0.20
N PHE A 22 13.15 8.07 -1.10
CA PHE A 22 14.07 8.75 -1.98
C PHE A 22 13.84 10.26 -1.97
N MET A 23 14.88 11.02 -1.62
CA MET A 23 14.85 12.49 -1.66
C MET A 23 15.36 13.00 -3.01
N HIS A 24 14.46 13.53 -3.83
CA HIS A 24 14.81 14.05 -5.16
C HIS A 24 15.81 15.22 -5.13
N ASN A 25 15.77 16.07 -4.09
CA ASN A 25 16.64 17.25 -3.99
C ASN A 25 18.10 16.89 -3.76
N THR A 26 18.35 15.87 -2.93
CA THR A 26 19.67 15.44 -2.49
C THR A 26 20.16 14.15 -3.15
N ARG A 27 19.29 13.49 -3.93
CA ARG A 27 19.53 12.21 -4.61
C ARG A 27 20.04 11.12 -3.66
N ASN A 28 19.51 11.09 -2.45
CA ASN A 28 19.86 10.11 -1.43
C ASN A 28 18.62 9.53 -0.76
N CYS A 29 18.84 8.48 0.03
CA CYS A 29 17.80 7.88 0.86
C CYS A 29 17.75 8.55 2.22
N ALA A 30 16.55 8.92 2.68
CA ALA A 30 16.30 9.38 4.03
C ALA A 30 15.39 8.42 4.78
N ASP A 31 15.57 8.33 6.09
CA ASP A 31 14.73 7.50 6.94
C ASP A 31 13.28 7.98 6.97
N CYS A 32 12.38 7.01 6.98
CA CYS A 32 10.99 7.18 7.36
C CYS A 32 10.87 7.47 8.85
N HIS A 33 9.72 8.03 9.25
CA HIS A 33 9.40 8.13 10.67
C HIS A 33 9.45 6.74 11.34
N PRO A 34 9.94 6.60 12.58
CA PRO A 34 10.14 5.30 13.23
C PRO A 34 8.87 4.45 13.41
N SER A 35 7.68 5.04 13.29
CA SER A 35 6.42 4.29 13.30
C SER A 35 6.09 3.61 11.97
N CYS A 36 6.68 4.08 10.86
CA CYS A 36 6.43 3.54 9.54
C CYS A 36 7.35 2.34 9.24
N ALA A 37 6.80 1.33 8.57
CA ALA A 37 7.57 0.34 7.85
C ALA A 37 8.06 0.91 6.51
N THR A 38 7.21 1.71 5.85
CA THR A 38 7.52 2.42 4.61
C THR A 38 6.81 3.77 4.56
N CYS A 39 7.33 4.71 3.77
CA CYS A 39 6.83 6.09 3.73
C CYS A 39 7.03 6.73 2.36
N ASN A 40 6.32 7.84 2.11
CA ASN A 40 6.60 8.76 1.00
C ASN A 40 7.31 10.04 1.48
N GLY A 41 7.71 10.10 2.75
CA GLY A 41 8.42 11.21 3.36
C GLY A 41 8.76 10.93 4.83
N SER A 42 9.59 11.78 5.43
CA SER A 42 10.12 11.55 6.79
C SER A 42 9.17 11.96 7.91
N SER A 43 8.05 12.63 7.62
CA SER A 43 7.05 13.02 8.61
C SER A 43 6.29 11.80 9.17
N GLU A 44 5.78 11.92 10.40
CA GLU A 44 4.89 10.92 11.00
C GLU A 44 3.55 10.74 10.27
N SER A 45 3.15 11.73 9.46
CA SER A 45 1.93 11.73 8.63
C SER A 45 2.16 11.28 7.19
N GLN A 46 3.39 10.83 6.89
CA GLN A 46 3.81 10.40 5.56
C GLN A 46 4.08 8.88 5.51
N CYS A 47 3.52 8.13 6.45
CA CYS A 47 3.60 6.67 6.45
C CYS A 47 2.69 6.08 5.36
N ILE A 48 3.19 5.05 4.68
CA ILE A 48 2.40 4.19 3.79
C ILE A 48 2.07 2.88 4.50
N LEU A 49 3.08 2.13 4.94
CA LEU A 49 2.88 0.92 5.73
C LEU A 49 3.34 1.13 7.16
N CYS A 50 2.63 0.53 8.10
CA CYS A 50 2.95 0.59 9.51
C CYS A 50 3.81 -0.58 9.95
N ARG A 51 4.68 -0.34 10.94
CA ARG A 51 5.39 -1.43 11.61
C ARG A 51 4.39 -2.34 12.34
N ALA A 52 4.79 -3.58 12.58
CA ALA A 52 3.96 -4.56 13.26
C ALA A 52 3.39 -4.02 14.59
N GLY A 53 2.11 -4.30 14.84
CA GLY A 53 1.40 -3.84 16.05
C GLY A 53 0.81 -2.44 15.98
N ARG A 54 0.91 -1.74 14.84
CA ARG A 54 0.32 -0.41 14.62
C ARG A 54 -0.76 -0.44 13.54
N PHE A 55 -1.63 0.56 13.56
CA PHE A 55 -2.74 0.72 12.63
C PHE A 55 -2.59 2.00 11.80
N ALA A 56 -2.76 1.88 10.49
CA ALA A 56 -2.78 3.02 9.58
C ALA A 56 -4.04 3.87 9.78
N HIS A 57 -3.84 5.19 9.89
CA HIS A 57 -4.91 6.16 9.95
C HIS A 57 -4.41 7.50 9.41
N GLU A 58 -4.99 7.97 8.29
CA GLU A 58 -4.68 9.28 7.68
C GLU A 58 -3.17 9.54 7.49
N GLY A 59 -2.45 8.54 6.96
CA GLY A 59 -1.00 8.64 6.73
C GLY A 59 -0.13 8.49 7.99
N ARG A 60 -0.72 8.24 9.17
CA ARG A 60 -0.03 8.00 10.44
C ARG A 60 -0.14 6.54 10.85
N CYS A 61 0.80 6.10 11.69
CA CYS A 61 0.82 4.75 12.25
C CYS A 61 0.66 4.77 13.77
N LEU A 62 -0.57 4.52 14.21
CA LEU A 62 -1.01 4.65 15.60
C LEU A 62 -0.88 3.32 16.36
N ASN A 63 -0.60 3.38 17.66
CA ASN A 63 -0.62 2.20 18.53
C ASN A 63 -2.05 1.78 18.89
N ALA A 64 -2.96 2.74 18.98
CA ALA A 64 -4.38 2.56 19.22
C ALA A 64 -5.15 3.54 18.33
N CYS A 65 -6.31 3.10 17.84
CA CYS A 65 -7.17 3.94 17.02
C CYS A 65 -7.89 4.98 17.88
N PRO A 66 -8.14 6.19 17.34
CA PRO A 66 -8.89 7.23 18.06
C PRO A 66 -10.36 6.81 18.25
N ASP A 67 -11.06 7.51 19.13
CA ASP A 67 -12.50 7.33 19.31
C ASP A 67 -13.25 7.46 17.98
N GLY A 68 -14.30 6.65 17.83
CA GLY A 68 -15.01 6.46 16.57
C GLY A 68 -14.34 5.46 15.62
N TYR A 69 -13.19 4.88 15.97
CA TYR A 69 -12.50 3.87 15.18
C TYR A 69 -12.03 2.68 16.02
N TYR A 70 -11.97 1.49 15.41
CA TYR A 70 -11.33 0.32 15.97
C TYR A 70 -10.17 -0.17 15.08
N GLY A 71 -9.18 -0.82 15.69
CA GLY A 71 -8.04 -1.38 14.96
C GLY A 71 -8.38 -2.73 14.32
N ASP A 72 -8.50 -2.78 13.00
CA ASP A 72 -8.72 -4.03 12.28
C ASP A 72 -7.39 -4.76 12.08
N LYS A 73 -7.20 -5.87 12.80
CA LYS A 73 -5.95 -6.65 12.75
C LYS A 73 -5.67 -7.28 11.39
N LYS A 74 -6.69 -7.51 10.57
CA LYS A 74 -6.51 -8.13 9.26
C LYS A 74 -6.15 -7.09 8.20
N ARG A 75 -6.64 -5.85 8.33
CA ARG A 75 -6.37 -4.73 7.41
C ARG A 75 -5.17 -3.88 7.88
N HIS A 76 -4.79 -3.98 9.15
CA HIS A 76 -3.76 -3.16 9.79
C HIS A 76 -4.04 -1.65 9.71
N GLU A 77 -5.32 -1.28 9.80
CA GLU A 77 -5.80 0.11 9.73
C GLU A 77 -6.92 0.36 10.73
N CYS A 78 -7.18 1.64 11.00
CA CYS A 78 -8.29 2.09 11.82
C CYS A 78 -9.57 2.17 10.99
N ILE A 79 -10.58 1.40 11.38
CA ILE A 79 -11.89 1.31 10.71
C ILE A 79 -12.93 2.02 11.56
N ALA A 80 -13.78 2.80 10.90
CA ALA A 80 -14.85 3.53 11.58
C ALA A 80 -15.79 2.56 12.33
N CYS A 81 -16.18 2.96 13.52
CA CYS A 81 -17.20 2.26 14.30
C CYS A 81 -18.57 2.34 13.62
N PRO A 82 -19.51 1.44 13.97
CA PRO A 82 -20.90 1.53 13.54
C PRO A 82 -21.51 2.92 13.81
N HIS A 83 -22.50 3.32 13.02
CA HIS A 83 -23.17 4.61 13.22
C HIS A 83 -23.77 4.75 14.61
N GLY A 84 -23.71 5.98 15.13
CA GLY A 84 -24.13 6.27 16.50
C GLY A 84 -23.19 5.76 17.60
N CYS A 85 -22.09 5.11 17.23
CA CYS A 85 -21.12 4.58 18.18
C CYS A 85 -19.96 5.56 18.43
N THR A 86 -19.60 5.73 19.70
CA THR A 86 -18.43 6.50 20.16
C THR A 86 -17.21 5.59 20.27
N THR A 87 -17.35 4.42 20.91
CA THR A 87 -16.27 3.43 21.01
C THR A 87 -16.75 2.04 20.65
N CYS A 88 -15.96 1.29 19.90
CA CYS A 88 -16.29 -0.07 19.48
C CYS A 88 -15.05 -0.97 19.54
N GLY A 89 -15.25 -2.25 19.86
CA GLY A 89 -14.17 -3.26 19.83
C GLY A 89 -13.99 -3.91 18.46
N ASN A 90 -15.00 -3.82 17.60
CA ASN A 90 -15.03 -4.35 16.25
C ASN A 90 -16.11 -3.62 15.42
N GLY A 91 -16.23 -3.97 14.13
CA GLY A 91 -17.18 -3.34 13.21
C GLY A 91 -18.65 -3.78 13.36
N ALA A 92 -18.98 -4.64 14.32
CA ALA A 92 -20.34 -5.18 14.48
C ALA A 92 -21.02 -4.74 15.79
N VAL A 93 -20.24 -4.54 16.85
CA VAL A 93 -20.73 -4.29 18.22
C VAL A 93 -20.14 -2.99 18.74
N CYS A 94 -21.02 -2.09 19.13
CA CYS A 94 -20.69 -0.87 19.82
C CYS A 94 -20.54 -1.10 21.34
N LEU A 95 -19.62 -0.35 21.97
CA LEU A 95 -19.39 -0.38 23.41
C LEU A 95 -20.00 0.84 24.11
N THR A 96 -19.92 2.01 23.50
CA THR A 96 -20.57 3.24 24.00
C THR A 96 -21.22 4.00 22.86
N CYS A 97 -22.50 4.34 23.01
CA CYS A 97 -23.21 5.16 22.03
C CYS A 97 -22.89 6.65 22.21
N ARG A 98 -23.11 7.43 21.14
CA ARG A 98 -23.06 8.89 21.16
C ARG A 98 -24.23 9.44 21.97
N ASP A 99 -24.16 10.73 22.32
CA ASP A 99 -25.27 11.41 22.99
C ASP A 99 -26.56 11.31 22.15
N ASN A 100 -27.68 11.03 22.82
CA ASN A 100 -29.01 10.76 22.21
C ASN A 100 -29.12 9.45 21.41
N TRP A 101 -28.22 8.50 21.62
CA TRP A 101 -28.34 7.15 21.09
C TRP A 101 -28.42 6.12 22.21
N THR A 102 -29.26 5.11 22.03
CA THR A 102 -29.39 3.99 22.98
C THR A 102 -28.90 2.69 22.36
N MET A 103 -28.25 1.85 23.17
CA MET A 103 -27.76 0.56 22.70
C MET A 103 -28.87 -0.48 22.77
N ASN A 104 -29.12 -1.18 21.67
CA ASN A 104 -30.07 -2.30 21.65
C ASN A 104 -29.43 -3.59 22.20
N ARG A 105 -30.24 -4.65 22.37
CA ARG A 105 -29.78 -5.97 22.86
C ARG A 105 -28.73 -6.66 21.97
N LYS A 106 -28.60 -6.22 20.71
CA LYS A 106 -27.60 -6.73 19.75
C LYS A 106 -26.30 -5.91 19.79
N GLY A 107 -26.17 -4.94 20.69
CA GLY A 107 -24.99 -4.08 20.81
C GLY A 107 -24.85 -3.04 19.70
N LYS A 108 -25.94 -2.70 18.99
CA LYS A 108 -25.96 -1.60 18.01
C LYS A 108 -26.57 -0.35 18.66
N CYS A 109 -26.04 0.81 18.32
CA CYS A 109 -26.65 2.07 18.70
C CYS A 109 -27.80 2.37 17.77
N ILE A 110 -28.95 2.73 18.35
CA ILE A 110 -30.12 3.26 17.65
C ILE A 110 -30.32 4.70 18.11
N ALA A 111 -30.59 5.60 17.18
CA ALA A 111 -30.91 6.99 17.53
C ALA A 111 -32.18 6.96 18.39
N ASN A 112 -32.25 7.76 19.45
CA ASN A 112 -33.46 7.88 20.26
C ASN A 112 -34.57 8.59 19.45
N GLY A 113 -35.14 7.90 18.47
CA GLY A 113 -36.51 8.11 18.03
C GLY A 113 -37.38 7.12 18.79
N ASN A 114 -38.35 7.67 19.52
CA ASN A 114 -39.33 6.99 20.35
C ASN A 114 -39.83 5.65 19.76
N ASN A 115 -40.21 4.66 20.60
CA ASN A 115 -40.82 3.37 20.19
C ASN A 115 -42.15 3.51 19.38
N ASN A 116 -42.51 4.72 18.97
CA ASN A 116 -43.74 5.09 18.29
C ASN A 116 -43.58 5.36 16.79
N CYS A 117 -42.36 5.41 16.26
CA CYS A 117 -42.12 5.60 14.81
C CYS A 117 -41.75 4.27 14.16
N ASP A 118 -42.19 4.08 12.92
CA ASP A 118 -41.82 2.91 12.14
C ASP A 118 -40.33 2.95 11.74
N GLU A 119 -39.74 1.81 11.35
CA GLU A 119 -38.31 1.75 10.98
C GLU A 119 -37.98 2.67 9.78
N SER A 120 -38.96 2.98 8.94
CA SER A 120 -38.85 3.89 7.80
C SER A 120 -39.09 5.36 8.14
N GLU A 121 -39.11 5.72 9.42
CA GLU A 121 -39.36 7.07 9.90
C GLU A 121 -38.31 7.53 10.90
N TYR A 122 -38.05 8.85 10.93
CA TYR A 122 -37.24 9.51 11.95
C TYR A 122 -38.13 10.39 12.83
N PHE A 123 -37.73 10.57 14.08
CA PHE A 123 -38.50 11.35 15.06
C PHE A 123 -37.95 12.77 15.16
N GLU A 124 -38.79 13.76 14.91
CA GLU A 124 -38.44 15.18 15.01
C GLU A 124 -39.64 15.97 15.54
N ASN A 125 -39.40 16.90 16.49
CA ASN A 125 -40.44 17.78 17.06
C ASN A 125 -41.72 17.06 17.55
N GLY A 126 -41.58 15.86 18.13
CA GLY A 126 -42.72 15.11 18.66
C GLY A 126 -43.49 14.28 17.64
N HIS A 127 -43.09 14.29 16.36
CA HIS A 127 -43.77 13.61 15.26
C HIS A 127 -42.81 12.67 14.52
N CYS A 128 -43.37 11.66 13.87
CA CYS A 128 -42.64 10.75 12.99
C CYS A 128 -42.71 11.30 11.56
N HIS A 129 -41.56 11.33 10.90
CA HIS A 129 -41.42 11.82 9.53
C HIS A 129 -40.75 10.74 8.68
N PRO A 130 -41.18 10.54 7.43
CA PRO A 130 -40.62 9.50 6.59
C PRO A 130 -39.15 9.79 6.25
N CYS A 131 -38.37 8.71 6.16
CA CYS A 131 -37.00 8.78 5.66
C CYS A 131 -36.95 9.26 4.20
N HIS A 132 -35.76 9.72 3.77
CA HIS A 132 -35.52 9.97 2.35
C HIS A 132 -35.81 8.70 1.53
N SER A 133 -36.38 8.87 0.33
CA SER A 133 -36.87 7.76 -0.52
C SER A 133 -35.83 6.69 -0.88
N THR A 134 -34.53 6.99 -0.74
CA THR A 134 -33.43 6.03 -0.97
C THR A 134 -33.08 5.20 0.26
N CYS A 135 -33.47 5.66 1.45
CA CYS A 135 -33.21 4.97 2.71
C CYS A 135 -34.38 4.04 3.05
N GLU A 136 -34.07 2.86 3.58
CA GLU A 136 -35.07 1.99 4.21
C GLU A 136 -35.25 2.37 5.68
N THR A 137 -34.15 2.72 6.36
CA THR A 137 -34.14 3.27 7.72
C THR A 137 -33.16 4.44 7.78
N CYS A 138 -33.41 5.42 8.65
CA CYS A 138 -32.62 6.66 8.69
C CYS A 138 -32.55 7.27 10.09
N THR A 139 -31.68 8.26 10.25
CA THR A 139 -31.63 9.13 11.45
C THR A 139 -32.16 10.53 11.22
N GLY A 140 -32.51 10.87 9.98
CA GLY A 140 -32.91 12.21 9.59
C GLY A 140 -33.49 12.27 8.18
N PRO A 141 -33.91 13.46 7.74
CA PRO A 141 -34.66 13.63 6.49
C PRO A 141 -33.81 13.49 5.23
N THR A 142 -32.48 13.58 5.32
CA THR A 142 -31.63 13.75 4.14
C THR A 142 -31.14 12.41 3.57
N GLU A 143 -30.73 12.42 2.30
CA GLU A 143 -30.12 11.27 1.62
C GLU A 143 -28.78 10.80 2.23
N ASN A 144 -28.19 11.60 3.13
CA ASN A 144 -26.92 11.33 3.80
C ASN A 144 -27.10 10.92 5.27
N GLU A 145 -28.32 10.58 5.68
CA GLU A 145 -28.69 10.13 7.03
C GLU A 145 -29.32 8.73 6.99
N CYS A 146 -29.03 7.93 5.97
CA CYS A 146 -29.48 6.55 5.87
C CYS A 146 -28.69 5.61 6.80
N LEU A 147 -29.41 4.74 7.50
CA LEU A 147 -28.86 3.60 8.25
C LEU A 147 -28.89 2.31 7.44
N THR A 148 -29.93 2.12 6.62
CA THR A 148 -30.05 1.05 5.63
C THR A 148 -30.68 1.60 4.37
N CYS A 149 -30.51 0.88 3.26
CA CYS A 149 -30.96 1.32 1.95
C CYS A 149 -32.16 0.54 1.47
N ALA A 150 -33.02 1.22 0.71
CA ALA A 150 -34.11 0.58 -0.02
C ALA A 150 -33.57 -0.54 -0.92
N SER A 151 -34.40 -1.53 -1.23
CA SER A 151 -34.01 -2.71 -2.00
C SER A 151 -33.27 -2.34 -3.30
N ASN A 152 -32.15 -3.04 -3.57
CA ASN A 152 -31.23 -2.87 -4.71
C ASN A 152 -30.23 -1.71 -4.61
N LEU A 153 -30.24 -0.91 -3.54
CA LEU A 153 -29.21 0.10 -3.27
C LEU A 153 -28.16 -0.43 -2.30
N LEU A 154 -26.97 0.18 -2.35
CA LEU A 154 -25.81 -0.15 -1.53
C LEU A 154 -25.57 0.96 -0.50
N LEU A 155 -25.34 0.58 0.75
CA LEU A 155 -24.99 1.56 1.79
C LEU A 155 -23.51 1.94 1.69
N GLN A 156 -23.23 3.23 1.48
CA GLN A 156 -21.88 3.79 1.54
C GLN A 156 -21.82 4.91 2.57
N GLY A 157 -21.20 4.66 3.72
CA GLY A 157 -21.25 5.61 4.83
C GLY A 157 -22.68 5.75 5.35
N GLN A 158 -23.32 6.90 5.15
CA GLN A 158 -24.72 7.18 5.54
C GLN A 158 -25.61 7.50 4.33
N ARG A 159 -25.19 7.12 3.13
CA ARG A 159 -25.96 7.35 1.90
C ARG A 159 -26.11 6.08 1.09
N CYS A 160 -27.17 6.05 0.30
CA CYS A 160 -27.50 4.90 -0.54
C CYS A 160 -27.15 5.17 -1.99
N VAL A 161 -26.43 4.24 -2.61
CA VAL A 161 -25.93 4.38 -3.99
C VAL A 161 -26.26 3.16 -4.84
N ASN A 162 -26.39 3.36 -6.14
CA ASN A 162 -26.56 2.26 -7.09
C ASN A 162 -25.25 1.49 -7.33
N VAL A 163 -24.13 2.21 -7.33
CA VAL A 163 -22.78 1.67 -7.53
C VAL A 163 -21.85 2.36 -6.53
N CYS A 164 -20.92 1.62 -5.96
CA CYS A 164 -19.93 2.17 -5.05
C CYS A 164 -19.04 3.19 -5.78
N ASP A 165 -18.68 4.27 -5.07
CA ASP A 165 -17.76 5.26 -5.61
C ASP A 165 -16.36 4.68 -5.83
N GLU A 166 -15.52 5.43 -6.55
CA GLU A 166 -14.09 5.15 -6.61
C GLU A 166 -13.47 5.05 -5.21
N GLY A 167 -12.59 4.06 -5.02
CA GLY A 167 -11.99 3.75 -3.71
C GLY A 167 -12.87 2.89 -2.79
N TYR A 168 -14.02 2.40 -3.29
CA TYR A 168 -14.88 1.44 -2.61
C TYR A 168 -15.16 0.23 -3.51
N TYR A 169 -15.47 -0.91 -2.89
CA TYR A 169 -15.92 -2.12 -3.56
C TYR A 169 -17.21 -2.63 -2.91
N MET A 170 -18.03 -3.34 -3.68
CA MET A 170 -19.26 -3.93 -3.17
C MET A 170 -18.94 -5.15 -2.29
N GLU A 171 -19.46 -5.15 -1.06
CA GLU A 171 -19.39 -6.28 -0.14
C GLU A 171 -20.77 -6.45 0.51
N VAL A 172 -21.54 -7.44 0.07
CA VAL A 172 -22.84 -7.82 0.68
C VAL A 172 -23.76 -6.62 0.98
N GLY A 173 -24.24 -5.93 -0.06
CA GLY A 173 -25.19 -4.83 0.09
C GLY A 173 -24.61 -3.53 0.68
N VAL A 174 -23.30 -3.48 0.95
CA VAL A 174 -22.61 -2.27 1.39
C VAL A 174 -21.40 -1.97 0.50
N CYS A 175 -20.99 -0.71 0.49
CA CYS A 175 -19.76 -0.27 -0.16
C CYS A 175 -18.64 -0.17 0.87
N ALA A 176 -17.73 -1.14 0.84
CA ALA A 176 -16.58 -1.20 1.72
C ALA A 176 -15.39 -0.44 1.09
N LYS A 177 -14.69 0.35 1.90
CA LYS A 177 -13.53 1.13 1.43
C LYS A 177 -12.36 0.21 1.09
N CYS A 178 -11.66 0.49 0.00
CA CYS A 178 -10.39 -0.17 -0.33
C CYS A 178 -9.36 -0.04 0.81
N LEU A 179 -8.37 -0.93 0.83
CA LEU A 179 -7.19 -0.79 1.69
C LEU A 179 -6.56 0.58 1.48
N HIS A 180 -6.01 1.18 2.55
CA HIS A 180 -5.44 2.53 2.46
C HIS A 180 -4.29 2.62 1.46
N THR A 181 -3.63 1.52 1.10
CA THR A 181 -2.59 1.45 0.06
C THR A 181 -3.13 1.58 -1.37
N CYS A 182 -4.44 1.51 -1.56
CA CYS A 182 -5.10 1.40 -2.86
C CYS A 182 -6.04 2.57 -3.12
N THR A 183 -6.02 3.07 -4.34
CA THR A 183 -6.97 4.09 -4.81
C THR A 183 -8.19 3.46 -5.46
N GLN A 184 -8.05 2.25 -6.02
CA GLN A 184 -9.14 1.45 -6.56
C GLN A 184 -8.93 -0.03 -6.27
N CYS A 185 -10.03 -0.77 -6.09
CA CYS A 185 -10.03 -2.19 -5.80
C CYS A 185 -11.34 -2.86 -6.23
N VAL A 186 -11.28 -4.16 -6.48
CA VAL A 186 -12.47 -5.00 -6.75
C VAL A 186 -12.84 -5.87 -5.56
N SER A 187 -11.91 -6.04 -4.62
CA SER A 187 -12.16 -6.66 -3.33
C SER A 187 -11.15 -6.13 -2.33
N ARG A 188 -11.34 -6.49 -1.06
CA ARG A 188 -10.40 -6.23 0.04
C ARG A 188 -8.93 -6.50 -0.30
N MET A 189 -8.65 -7.58 -1.03
CA MET A 189 -7.28 -8.06 -1.30
C MET A 189 -6.82 -7.80 -2.74
N ASN A 190 -7.72 -7.34 -3.62
CA ASN A 190 -7.44 -7.15 -5.04
C ASN A 190 -7.61 -5.68 -5.41
N CYS A 191 -6.50 -4.96 -5.31
CA CYS A 191 -6.38 -3.61 -5.79
C CYS A 191 -6.15 -3.57 -7.30
N THR A 192 -6.68 -2.55 -7.95
CA THR A 192 -6.53 -2.29 -9.39
C THR A 192 -5.73 -1.03 -9.65
N ALA A 193 -5.64 -0.14 -8.66
CA ALA A 193 -4.78 1.03 -8.70
C ALA A 193 -4.23 1.33 -7.30
N CYS A 194 -2.97 1.73 -7.25
CA CYS A 194 -2.26 2.00 -6.00
C CYS A 194 -2.11 3.49 -5.74
N MET A 195 -1.97 3.87 -4.46
CA MET A 195 -1.55 5.21 -4.12
C MET A 195 -0.20 5.56 -4.76
N LYS A 196 -0.01 6.85 -5.05
CA LYS A 196 1.22 7.36 -5.68
C LYS A 196 2.46 6.93 -4.89
N GLY A 197 3.45 6.39 -5.60
CA GLY A 197 4.70 5.87 -5.02
C GLY A 197 4.69 4.36 -4.73
N LEU A 198 3.54 3.71 -4.85
CA LEU A 198 3.43 2.26 -4.78
C LEU A 198 3.34 1.61 -6.17
N GLN A 199 3.64 0.33 -6.20
CA GLN A 199 3.70 -0.52 -7.37
C GLN A 199 2.64 -1.62 -7.25
N LEU A 200 1.77 -1.73 -8.25
CA LEU A 200 0.79 -2.79 -8.32
C LEU A 200 1.46 -4.11 -8.74
N GLN A 201 1.30 -5.15 -7.94
CA GLN A 201 1.77 -6.49 -8.26
C GLN A 201 0.76 -7.52 -7.76
N SER A 202 0.16 -8.28 -8.70
CA SER A 202 -0.78 -9.36 -8.40
C SER A 202 -1.94 -8.96 -7.47
N GLY A 203 -2.52 -7.77 -7.66
CA GLY A 203 -3.61 -7.25 -6.84
C GLY A 203 -3.16 -6.56 -5.54
N GLU A 204 -1.87 -6.51 -5.24
CA GLU A 204 -1.34 -5.89 -4.03
C GLU A 204 -0.49 -4.66 -4.36
N CYS A 205 -0.60 -3.62 -3.55
CA CYS A 205 0.20 -2.41 -3.68
C CYS A 205 1.44 -2.47 -2.78
N ARG A 206 2.61 -2.56 -3.40
CA ARG A 206 3.91 -2.72 -2.72
C ARG A 206 4.76 -1.48 -2.91
N THR A 207 5.66 -1.19 -1.98
CA THR A 207 6.64 -0.11 -2.19
C THR A 207 7.70 -0.50 -3.20
N THR A 208 8.14 -1.75 -3.14
CA THR A 208 9.19 -2.34 -3.98
C THR A 208 8.53 -3.47 -4.79
N CYS A 209 8.88 -3.59 -6.06
CA CYS A 209 8.57 -4.81 -6.78
C CYS A 209 9.35 -5.97 -6.17
N ALA A 210 8.79 -7.18 -6.24
CA ALA A 210 9.54 -8.37 -5.85
C ALA A 210 10.73 -8.62 -6.79
N ASP A 211 11.72 -9.38 -6.32
CA ASP A 211 12.84 -9.80 -7.16
C ASP A 211 12.34 -10.48 -8.45
N GLY A 212 13.03 -10.25 -9.56
CA GLY A 212 12.60 -10.63 -10.89
C GLY A 212 11.58 -9.69 -11.53
N TYR A 213 11.23 -8.57 -10.90
CA TYR A 213 10.36 -7.52 -11.44
C TYR A 213 10.99 -6.14 -11.30
N TYR A 214 10.63 -5.23 -12.20
CA TYR A 214 10.96 -3.81 -12.13
C TYR A 214 9.70 -2.95 -12.13
N SER A 215 9.81 -1.72 -11.65
CA SER A 215 8.73 -0.75 -11.67
C SER A 215 8.57 -0.18 -13.08
N ASP A 216 7.42 -0.41 -13.69
CA ASP A 216 6.97 0.23 -14.92
C ASP A 216 5.71 1.05 -14.64
N ARG A 217 5.87 2.38 -14.54
CA ARG A 217 4.77 3.35 -14.37
C ARG A 217 3.76 2.98 -13.26
N GLY A 218 4.24 2.51 -12.11
CA GLY A 218 3.39 2.14 -10.98
C GLY A 218 2.88 0.69 -10.99
N THR A 219 3.35 -0.14 -11.93
CA THR A 219 3.05 -1.58 -12.00
C THR A 219 4.35 -2.38 -12.05
N CYS A 220 4.38 -3.55 -11.42
CA CYS A 220 5.54 -4.42 -11.47
C CYS A 220 5.53 -5.29 -12.73
N ALA A 221 6.49 -5.06 -13.61
CA ALA A 221 6.70 -5.83 -14.83
C ALA A 221 7.89 -6.79 -14.67
N LYS A 222 7.85 -7.95 -15.34
CA LYS A 222 8.92 -8.95 -15.23
C LYS A 222 10.22 -8.48 -15.86
N CYS A 223 11.33 -8.81 -15.22
CA CYS A 223 12.67 -8.71 -15.78
C CYS A 223 12.85 -9.64 -16.98
N TYR A 224 13.90 -9.39 -17.77
CA TYR A 224 14.38 -10.37 -18.74
C TYR A 224 14.83 -11.65 -18.02
N LEU A 225 14.59 -12.82 -18.63
CA LEU A 225 14.72 -14.14 -17.98
C LEU A 225 16.13 -14.42 -17.41
N SER A 226 17.19 -13.82 -17.97
CA SER A 226 18.56 -14.00 -17.47
C SER A 226 18.91 -13.16 -16.24
N CYS A 227 18.05 -12.23 -15.83
CA CYS A 227 18.29 -11.38 -14.66
C CYS A 227 17.64 -11.96 -13.41
N HIS A 228 18.33 -11.85 -12.26
CA HIS A 228 17.69 -12.05 -10.96
C HIS A 228 16.93 -10.79 -10.52
N THR A 229 17.56 -9.61 -10.65
CA THR A 229 16.90 -8.30 -10.52
C THR A 229 17.29 -7.41 -11.69
N CYS A 230 16.47 -6.40 -12.02
CA CYS A 230 16.69 -5.56 -13.19
C CYS A 230 16.22 -4.11 -12.99
N SER A 231 16.73 -3.21 -13.82
CA SER A 231 16.30 -1.82 -13.94
C SER A 231 15.25 -1.61 -15.04
N GLY A 232 15.01 -2.61 -15.87
CA GLY A 232 14.13 -2.53 -17.02
C GLY A 232 13.96 -3.87 -17.74
N PRO A 233 13.21 -3.87 -18.87
CA PRO A 233 12.81 -5.11 -19.54
C PRO A 233 13.92 -5.76 -20.38
N ARG A 234 15.02 -5.05 -20.67
CA ARG A 234 16.03 -5.53 -21.62
C ARG A 234 17.06 -6.44 -20.95
N ARG A 235 17.67 -7.33 -21.75
CA ARG A 235 18.71 -8.27 -21.30
C ARG A 235 19.94 -7.60 -20.69
N ASN A 236 20.25 -6.37 -21.11
CA ASN A 236 21.38 -5.56 -20.64
C ASN A 236 21.01 -4.57 -19.52
N GLN A 237 19.85 -4.77 -18.89
CA GLN A 237 19.37 -3.98 -17.77
C GLN A 237 19.31 -4.82 -16.48
N CYS A 238 20.08 -5.90 -16.39
CA CYS A 238 20.21 -6.66 -15.16
C CYS A 238 21.00 -5.84 -14.11
N VAL A 239 20.55 -5.93 -12.87
CA VAL A 239 21.23 -5.34 -11.68
C VAL A 239 21.90 -6.44 -10.88
N GLN A 240 21.24 -7.60 -10.75
CA GLN A 240 21.83 -8.80 -10.14
C GLN A 240 21.54 -10.01 -11.01
N CYS A 241 22.47 -10.96 -11.00
CA CYS A 241 22.37 -12.20 -11.74
C CYS A 241 21.95 -13.36 -10.84
N PRO A 242 21.37 -14.43 -11.42
CA PRO A 242 21.13 -15.67 -10.69
C PRO A 242 22.42 -16.23 -10.09
N GLU A 243 22.28 -17.08 -9.07
CA GLU A 243 23.43 -17.69 -8.40
C GLU A 243 24.35 -18.41 -9.41
N GLY A 244 25.66 -18.19 -9.28
CA GLY A 244 26.69 -18.72 -10.19
C GLY A 244 26.97 -17.86 -11.43
N TRP A 245 26.04 -16.97 -11.82
CA TRP A 245 26.20 -16.10 -12.99
C TRP A 245 26.92 -14.79 -12.63
N GLN A 246 27.63 -14.23 -13.60
CA GLN A 246 28.42 -13.02 -13.46
C GLN A 246 27.78 -11.87 -14.23
N LEU A 247 27.68 -10.69 -13.61
CA LEU A 247 27.21 -9.47 -14.26
C LEU A 247 28.36 -8.84 -15.05
N ALA A 248 28.15 -8.61 -16.35
CA ALA A 248 29.07 -7.90 -17.24
C ALA A 248 28.28 -6.92 -18.11
N GLY A 249 28.53 -5.61 -17.95
CA GLY A 249 27.89 -4.58 -18.77
C GLY A 249 26.36 -4.55 -18.70
N GLY A 250 25.78 -4.92 -17.56
CA GLY A 250 24.33 -5.01 -17.36
C GLY A 250 23.70 -6.30 -17.88
N GLU A 251 24.48 -7.24 -18.40
CA GLU A 251 24.02 -8.56 -18.82
C GLU A 251 24.57 -9.65 -17.89
N CYS A 252 23.84 -10.76 -17.77
CA CYS A 252 24.26 -11.91 -16.97
C CYS A 252 24.81 -13.03 -17.85
N PHE A 253 25.98 -13.54 -17.48
CA PHE A 253 26.67 -14.64 -18.17
C PHE A 253 27.10 -15.73 -17.19
N PRO A 254 27.18 -17.02 -17.60
CA PRO A 254 27.73 -18.07 -16.74
C PRO A 254 29.21 -17.82 -16.37
N GLU A 255 29.98 -17.26 -17.30
CA GLU A 255 31.39 -16.88 -17.15
C GLU A 255 31.62 -15.49 -17.75
N CYS A 256 32.72 -14.81 -17.38
CA CYS A 256 32.99 -13.48 -17.92
C CYS A 256 33.25 -13.54 -19.43
N PRO A 257 32.54 -12.75 -20.26
CA PRO A 257 32.74 -12.72 -21.71
C PRO A 257 34.09 -12.06 -22.07
N GLU A 258 34.51 -12.19 -23.33
CA GLU A 258 35.75 -11.56 -23.83
C GLU A 258 35.78 -10.06 -23.54
N GLY A 259 36.98 -9.55 -23.19
CA GLY A 259 37.16 -8.18 -22.74
C GLY A 259 36.74 -7.91 -21.29
N PHE A 260 36.38 -8.94 -20.52
CA PHE A 260 36.13 -8.86 -19.07
C PHE A 260 36.92 -9.91 -18.29
N PHE A 261 37.21 -9.62 -17.03
CA PHE A 261 37.85 -10.55 -16.10
C PHE A 261 37.09 -10.66 -14.78
N LYS A 262 37.18 -11.81 -14.11
CA LYS A 262 36.41 -12.09 -12.89
C LYS A 262 37.06 -11.44 -11.68
N THR A 263 36.26 -10.71 -10.91
CA THR A 263 36.65 -10.14 -9.62
C THR A 263 35.70 -10.60 -8.52
N LYS A 264 36.02 -10.26 -7.26
CA LYS A 264 35.11 -10.46 -6.12
C LYS A 264 33.77 -9.71 -6.25
N PHE A 265 33.65 -8.76 -7.18
CA PHE A 265 32.46 -7.96 -7.42
C PHE A 265 31.77 -8.27 -8.76
N GLY A 266 32.16 -9.36 -9.43
CA GLY A 266 31.67 -9.72 -10.78
C GLY A 266 32.68 -9.38 -11.89
N CYS A 267 32.20 -9.29 -13.12
CA CYS A 267 33.07 -9.09 -14.28
C CYS A 267 33.43 -7.61 -14.44
N GLN A 268 34.73 -7.30 -14.40
CA GLN A 268 35.24 -5.96 -14.69
C GLN A 268 35.82 -5.91 -16.10
N ARG A 269 35.65 -4.76 -16.77
CA ARG A 269 36.10 -4.58 -18.15
C ARG A 269 37.62 -4.46 -18.19
N CYS A 270 38.26 -5.17 -19.10
CA CYS A 270 39.67 -5.00 -19.40
C CYS A 270 39.96 -3.57 -19.90
N HIS A 271 41.23 -3.17 -19.81
CA HIS A 271 41.69 -1.98 -20.51
C HIS A 271 41.40 -2.09 -22.01
N HIS A 272 41.05 -0.99 -22.69
CA HIS A 272 40.53 -1.05 -24.07
C HIS A 272 41.52 -1.67 -25.08
N TYR A 273 42.83 -1.62 -24.77
CA TYR A 273 43.89 -2.25 -25.58
C TYR A 273 44.04 -3.78 -25.37
N CYS A 274 43.36 -4.38 -24.38
CA CYS A 274 43.52 -5.79 -24.04
C CYS A 274 42.25 -6.59 -24.41
N LYS A 275 42.41 -7.67 -25.18
CA LYS A 275 41.32 -8.62 -25.49
C LYS A 275 41.05 -9.60 -24.34
N THR A 276 42.10 -9.99 -23.61
CA THR A 276 42.07 -10.85 -22.44
C THR A 276 42.90 -10.22 -21.33
N CYS A 277 42.46 -10.33 -20.07
CA CYS A 277 43.20 -9.84 -18.92
C CYS A 277 42.86 -10.69 -17.69
N ASN A 278 43.81 -10.86 -16.76
CA ASN A 278 43.61 -11.61 -15.51
C ASN A 278 43.56 -10.70 -14.26
N ASP A 279 43.84 -9.41 -14.42
CA ASP A 279 43.77 -8.37 -13.38
C ASP A 279 43.71 -6.96 -14.02
N LEU A 280 43.54 -5.90 -13.21
CA LEU A 280 43.63 -4.49 -13.64
C LEU A 280 45.00 -4.08 -14.20
N ASN A 281 46.01 -4.96 -14.13
CA ASN A 281 47.36 -4.70 -14.60
C ASN A 281 47.55 -5.10 -16.07
N LEU A 282 48.20 -4.20 -16.81
CA LEU A 282 48.73 -4.35 -18.16
C LEU A 282 49.76 -5.49 -18.21
N THR A 283 49.33 -6.74 -18.37
CA THR A 283 50.23 -7.83 -18.77
C THR A 283 49.59 -8.62 -19.88
N ASP A 284 49.48 -7.99 -21.04
CA ASP A 284 49.71 -8.61 -22.35
C ASP A 284 49.61 -7.52 -23.42
N TYR A 285 50.74 -6.84 -23.66
CA TYR A 285 50.96 -6.27 -24.98
C TYR A 285 51.10 -7.46 -25.95
N PRO A 286 50.46 -7.44 -27.14
CA PRO A 286 50.82 -8.40 -28.15
C PRO A 286 52.32 -8.21 -28.44
N VAL A 287 53.12 -9.21 -28.13
CA VAL A 287 54.48 -9.31 -28.66
C VAL A 287 54.28 -9.47 -30.16
N VAL A 288 54.37 -8.35 -30.89
CA VAL A 288 54.41 -8.34 -32.34
C VAL A 288 55.76 -8.95 -32.71
N GLY A 289 55.74 -10.22 -33.08
CA GLY A 289 56.84 -10.87 -33.79
C GLY A 289 56.93 -10.40 -35.22
#